data_AF-A0A2S4L5Z7-F1
#
_entry.id   AF-A0A2S4L5Z7-F1
#
_cell.length_a   1.000
_cell.length_b   1.000
_cell.length_c   1.000
_cell.angle_alpha   90.00
_cell.angle_beta   90.00
_cell.angle_gamma   90.00
#
_symmetry.space_group_name_H-M   'P 1'
#
loop_
_entity.id
_entity.type
_entity.pdbx_description
1 polymer ?
#
loop_
_entity_poly.entity_id
_entity_poly.type
_entity_poly.pdbx_seq_one_letter_code
_entity_poly.pdbx_strand_id
1 'polypeptide(L)'
;MPFVRDPRGIVITSKSANFGIAVAAILMLRHVGSKLPIELFLDSTNNPERRLCDRSLANLQLTCLNMDDFLRLPETSDWKTPKLEKHQFKPFSVLFSSFQEVLFLDADPWFGYLAGLLVPTISPLFYDIAEAQMPNIALKSRASVSGLMLHSKAKHVDSVYYNSYGPKYYYQLYS
;
A
#
# COMPACT_ATOMS: atom_id res chain seq x y z
N MET A 1 -16.50 -10.12 -7.73
CA MET A 1 -15.74 -8.86 -7.61
C MET A 1 -15.69 -8.19 -8.97
N PRO A 2 -15.88 -6.86 -9.09
CA PRO A 2 -15.71 -6.17 -10.37
C PRO A 2 -14.22 -6.06 -10.68
N PHE A 3 -13.75 -6.74 -11.72
CA PHE A 3 -12.42 -6.57 -12.29
C PHE A 3 -12.53 -6.59 -13.81
N VAL A 4 -11.68 -5.83 -14.49
CA VAL A 4 -11.49 -6.01 -15.93
C VAL A 4 -10.73 -7.32 -16.13
N ARG A 5 -11.08 -8.14 -17.12
CA ARG A 5 -10.38 -9.42 -17.37
C ARG A 5 -8.99 -9.17 -17.93
N ASP A 6 -8.02 -9.93 -17.41
CA ASP A 6 -6.58 -9.99 -17.79
C ASP A 6 -5.57 -8.94 -17.29
N PRO A 7 -5.90 -7.74 -16.77
CA PRO A 7 -4.89 -6.79 -16.34
C PRO A 7 -4.17 -7.30 -15.09
N ARG A 8 -2.86 -7.12 -15.09
CA ARG A 8 -1.97 -7.50 -13.99
C ARG A 8 -1.20 -6.27 -13.57
N GLY A 9 -1.06 -6.07 -12.27
CA GLY A 9 -0.43 -4.86 -11.76
C GLY A 9 -0.02 -4.96 -10.32
N ILE A 10 0.62 -3.89 -9.87
CA ILE A 10 1.14 -3.77 -8.51
C ILE A 10 0.21 -2.82 -7.76
N VAL A 11 -0.23 -3.23 -6.58
CA VAL A 11 -1.04 -2.42 -5.69
C VAL A 11 -0.21 -2.05 -4.48
N ILE A 12 -0.10 -0.76 -4.19
CA ILE A 12 0.62 -0.25 -3.03
C ILE A 12 -0.36 0.56 -2.19
N THR A 13 -0.29 0.40 -0.87
CA THR A 13 -1.00 1.28 0.06
C THR A 13 -0.02 2.16 0.79
N SER A 14 -0.36 3.44 0.93
CA SER A 14 0.46 4.38 1.68
C SER A 14 -0.40 5.32 2.49
N LYS A 15 0.03 5.54 3.74
CA LYS A 15 -0.40 6.70 4.51
C LYS A 15 0.32 7.94 4.01
N SER A 16 -0.24 9.13 4.24
CA SER A 16 0.41 10.39 3.85
C SER A 16 1.84 10.49 4.43
N ALA A 17 2.03 10.07 5.69
CA ALA A 17 3.35 10.04 6.35
C ALA A 17 4.37 9.08 5.70
N ASN A 18 3.90 8.03 5.01
CA ASN A 18 4.74 7.01 4.37
C ASN A 18 4.87 7.21 2.86
N PHE A 19 4.34 8.32 2.32
CA PHE A 19 4.30 8.57 0.86
C PHE A 19 5.68 8.49 0.23
N GLY A 20 6.72 9.07 0.85
CA GLY A 20 8.09 9.01 0.35
C GLY A 20 8.63 7.58 0.22
N ILE A 21 8.24 6.68 1.14
CA ILE A 21 8.64 5.27 1.11
C ILE A 21 7.96 4.56 -0.07
N ALA A 22 6.67 4.82 -0.29
CA ALA A 22 5.95 4.28 -1.44
C ALA A 22 6.54 4.77 -2.77
N VAL A 23 6.90 6.05 -2.88
CA VAL A 23 7.56 6.61 -4.07
C VAL A 23 8.92 5.96 -4.30
N ALA A 24 9.75 5.80 -3.27
CA ALA A 24 11.04 5.14 -3.40
C ALA A 24 10.90 3.66 -3.84
N ALA A 25 9.90 2.93 -3.32
CA ALA A 25 9.60 1.58 -3.76
C ALA A 25 9.20 1.53 -5.25
N ILE A 26 8.38 2.49 -5.71
CA ILE A 26 8.01 2.63 -7.12
C ILE A 26 9.24 2.91 -7.99
N LEU A 27 10.12 3.81 -7.56
CA LEU A 27 11.35 4.13 -8.28
C LEU A 27 12.29 2.92 -8.36
N MET A 28 12.43 2.15 -7.26
CA MET A 28 13.19 0.90 -7.27
C MET A 28 12.60 -0.12 -8.26
N LEU A 29 11.28 -0.30 -8.29
CA LEU A 29 10.62 -1.19 -9.25
C LEU A 29 10.92 -0.79 -10.69
N ARG A 30 10.91 0.52 -10.97
CA ARG A 30 11.20 1.05 -12.30
C ARG A 30 12.68 0.92 -12.65
N HIS A 31 13.57 1.11 -11.68
CA HIS A 31 15.01 0.93 -11.86
C HIS A 31 15.39 -0.51 -12.20
N VAL A 32 14.72 -1.50 -11.57
CA VAL A 32 14.90 -2.93 -11.88
C VAL A 32 14.23 -3.33 -13.21
N GLY A 33 13.56 -2.39 -13.90
CA GLY A 33 12.97 -2.59 -15.23
C GLY A 33 11.52 -3.11 -15.22
N SER A 34 10.82 -3.05 -14.08
CA SER A 34 9.40 -3.41 -14.03
C SER A 34 8.56 -2.46 -14.87
N LYS A 35 7.76 -3.01 -15.78
CA LYS A 35 6.82 -2.28 -16.65
C LYS A 35 5.36 -2.50 -16.26
N LEU A 36 5.10 -3.12 -15.11
CA LEU A 36 3.73 -3.35 -14.65
C LEU A 36 3.09 -2.02 -14.23
N PRO A 37 1.82 -1.78 -14.56
CA PRO A 37 1.08 -0.63 -14.06
C PRO A 37 0.97 -0.71 -12.54
N ILE A 38 1.03 0.44 -11.87
CA ILE A 38 0.99 0.54 -10.42
C ILE A 38 -0.22 1.37 -10.01
N GLU A 39 -1.01 0.88 -9.06
CA GLU A 39 -2.06 1.63 -8.38
C GLU A 39 -1.63 1.91 -6.93
N LEU A 40 -1.49 3.19 -6.59
CA LEU A 40 -1.13 3.64 -5.25
C LEU A 40 -2.38 4.19 -4.53
N PHE A 41 -2.85 3.45 -3.53
CA PHE A 41 -3.98 3.84 -2.69
C PHE A 41 -3.52 4.68 -1.50
N LEU A 42 -4.10 5.88 -1.38
CA LEU A 42 -3.84 6.85 -0.32
C LEU A 42 -4.99 6.88 0.70
N ASP A 43 -4.68 7.08 1.97
CA ASP A 43 -5.62 6.98 3.09
C ASP A 43 -6.54 8.19 3.30
N SER A 44 -6.12 9.42 2.93
CA SER A 44 -7.02 10.58 2.83
C SER A 44 -6.37 11.72 2.05
N THR A 45 -7.15 12.42 1.23
CA THR A 45 -6.69 13.19 0.05
C THR A 45 -6.66 14.71 0.17
N ASN A 46 -6.87 15.30 1.34
CA ASN A 46 -6.85 16.78 1.42
C ASN A 46 -5.45 17.42 1.41
N ASN A 47 -4.40 16.64 1.17
CA ASN A 47 -3.02 17.07 1.40
C ASN A 47 -2.18 17.13 0.10
N PRO A 48 -1.13 17.97 0.06
CA PRO A 48 -0.22 18.21 -1.07
C PRO A 48 0.33 16.96 -1.77
N GLU A 49 0.39 15.81 -1.10
CA GLU A 49 0.92 14.53 -1.57
C GLU A 49 0.13 14.00 -2.77
N ARG A 50 -1.19 14.21 -2.84
CA ARG A 50 -1.95 13.78 -4.02
C ARG A 50 -1.53 14.57 -5.27
N ARG A 51 -1.38 15.89 -5.13
CA ARG A 51 -0.92 16.75 -6.22
C ARG A 51 0.53 16.48 -6.59
N LEU A 52 1.35 16.04 -5.64
CA LEU A 52 2.71 15.58 -5.88
C LEU A 52 2.71 14.22 -6.60
N CYS A 53 1.84 13.29 -6.20
CA CYS A 53 1.69 11.99 -6.84
C CYS A 53 1.30 12.14 -8.32
N ASP A 54 0.27 12.94 -8.59
CA ASP A 54 -0.24 13.15 -9.94
C ASP A 54 0.76 13.91 -10.84
N ARG A 55 1.58 14.83 -10.27
CA ARG A 55 2.57 15.62 -11.04
C ARG A 55 3.92 14.92 -11.19
N SER A 56 4.49 14.38 -10.11
CA SER A 56 5.86 13.88 -10.09
C SER A 56 6.00 12.49 -10.69
N LEU A 57 4.91 11.75 -10.88
CA LEU A 57 4.95 10.32 -11.22
C LEU A 57 4.11 9.96 -12.46
N ALA A 58 3.59 10.94 -13.19
CA ALA A 58 2.79 10.71 -14.41
C ALA A 58 3.52 9.85 -15.46
N ASN A 59 4.85 9.97 -15.54
CA ASN A 59 5.68 9.22 -16.47
C ASN A 59 5.94 7.76 -16.05
N LEU A 60 5.52 7.34 -14.86
CA LEU A 60 5.85 6.04 -14.29
C LEU A 60 4.73 5.00 -14.40
N GLN A 61 3.71 5.20 -15.25
CA GLN A 61 2.53 4.31 -15.33
C GLN A 61 1.93 4.06 -13.93
N LEU A 62 1.83 5.15 -13.15
CA LEU A 62 1.29 5.16 -11.81
C LEU A 62 -0.09 5.80 -11.85
N THR A 63 -1.05 5.18 -11.18
CA THR A 63 -2.36 5.76 -10.91
C THR A 63 -2.52 5.92 -9.41
N CYS A 64 -2.64 7.17 -8.96
CA CYS A 64 -2.88 7.49 -7.57
C CYS A 64 -4.39 7.44 -7.31
N LEU A 65 -4.81 6.66 -6.32
CA LEU A 65 -6.21 6.43 -6.00
C LEU A 65 -6.48 6.85 -4.55
N ASN A 66 -7.64 7.44 -4.32
CA ASN A 66 -8.07 7.79 -2.97
C ASN A 66 -8.97 6.69 -2.44
N MET A 67 -8.67 6.16 -1.27
CA MET A 67 -9.52 5.15 -0.67
C MET A 67 -10.91 5.70 -0.31
N ASP A 68 -10.99 6.95 0.15
CA ASP A 68 -12.27 7.57 0.52
C ASP A 68 -13.24 7.65 -0.67
N ASP A 69 -12.74 7.77 -1.91
CA ASP A 69 -13.59 7.88 -3.11
C ASP A 69 -14.39 6.59 -3.38
N PHE A 70 -13.85 5.43 -2.98
CA PHE A 70 -14.53 4.13 -3.13
C PHE A 70 -15.52 3.84 -2.00
N LEU A 71 -15.43 4.58 -0.89
CA LEU A 71 -16.27 4.41 0.29
C LEU A 71 -17.42 5.41 0.35
N ARG A 72 -17.39 6.46 -0.49
CA ARG A 72 -18.43 7.49 -0.57
C ARG A 72 -19.76 6.85 -0.95
N LEU A 73 -20.69 6.89 -0.01
CA LEU A 73 -22.09 6.57 -0.28
C LEU A 73 -22.79 7.78 -0.90
N PRO A 74 -23.83 7.57 -1.73
CA PRO A 74 -24.65 8.66 -2.24
C PRO A 74 -25.24 9.49 -1.09
N GLU A 75 -25.29 10.81 -1.25
CA GLU A 75 -25.86 11.73 -0.24
C GLU A 75 -27.33 11.45 0.08
N THR A 76 -28.01 10.67 -0.77
CA THR A 76 -29.40 10.22 -0.61
C THR A 76 -29.56 9.01 0.30
N SER A 77 -28.47 8.44 0.83
CA SER A 77 -28.52 7.26 1.69
C SER A 77 -28.56 7.66 3.17
N ASP A 78 -29.44 7.03 3.94
CA ASP A 78 -29.55 7.23 5.41
C ASP A 78 -28.33 6.68 6.18
N TRP A 79 -27.40 6.03 5.48
CA TRP A 79 -26.22 5.40 6.07
C TRP A 79 -25.03 6.34 6.05
N LYS A 80 -24.37 6.48 7.20
CA LYS A 80 -23.10 7.20 7.29
C LYS A 80 -22.02 6.43 6.54
N THR A 81 -21.26 7.12 5.69
CA THR A 81 -20.05 6.58 5.07
C THR A 81 -19.18 5.91 6.14
N PRO A 82 -18.91 4.61 6.01
CA PRO A 82 -18.11 3.90 7.01
C PRO A 82 -16.70 4.49 7.04
N LYS A 83 -16.32 5.06 8.18
CA LYS A 83 -14.93 5.45 8.43
C LYS A 83 -14.14 4.18 8.69
N LEU A 84 -13.41 3.72 7.69
CA LEU A 84 -12.46 2.62 7.88
C LEU A 84 -11.31 3.10 8.77
N GLU A 85 -10.98 2.29 9.77
CA GLU A 85 -9.77 2.49 10.55
C GLU A 85 -8.54 2.25 9.66
N LYS A 86 -7.42 2.95 9.93
CA LYS A 86 -6.28 3.03 8.98
C LYS A 86 -5.68 1.68 8.53
N HIS A 87 -5.80 0.63 9.35
CA HIS A 87 -5.31 -0.71 9.03
C HIS A 87 -6.24 -1.48 8.08
N GLN A 88 -7.49 -1.04 7.98
CA GLN A 88 -8.54 -1.71 7.24
C GLN A 88 -8.40 -1.53 5.73
N PHE A 89 -7.65 -0.51 5.28
CA PHE A 89 -7.52 -0.15 3.87
C PHE A 89 -6.80 -1.18 3.01
N LYS A 90 -5.95 -2.05 3.58
CA LYS A 90 -5.08 -2.95 2.79
C LYS A 90 -5.90 -3.95 1.98
N PRO A 91 -6.84 -4.73 2.56
CA PRO A 91 -7.64 -5.65 1.77
C PRO A 91 -8.56 -4.92 0.79
N PHE A 92 -9.07 -3.74 1.16
CA PHE A 92 -9.88 -2.92 0.25
C PHE A 92 -9.08 -2.39 -0.95
N SER A 93 -7.80 -2.07 -0.80
CA SER A 93 -6.97 -1.69 -1.96
C SER A 93 -6.82 -2.83 -2.97
N VAL A 94 -6.68 -4.07 -2.49
CA VAL A 94 -6.65 -5.24 -3.36
C VAL A 94 -8.02 -5.46 -3.99
N LEU A 95 -9.12 -5.28 -3.25
CA LEU A 95 -10.47 -5.43 -3.78
C LEU A 95 -10.82 -4.41 -4.85
N PHE A 96 -10.58 -3.12 -4.57
CA PHE A 96 -10.94 -2.00 -5.44
C PHE A 96 -9.94 -1.74 -6.56
N SER A 97 -8.79 -2.42 -6.59
CA SER A 97 -7.85 -2.31 -7.71
C SER A 97 -8.47 -2.76 -9.03
N SER A 98 -8.05 -2.16 -10.14
CA SER A 98 -8.55 -2.56 -11.46
C SER A 98 -7.99 -3.90 -11.94
N PHE A 99 -6.89 -4.38 -11.32
CA PHE A 99 -6.16 -5.58 -11.72
C PHE A 99 -6.87 -6.89 -11.33
N GLN A 100 -6.81 -7.88 -12.22
CA GLN A 100 -7.22 -9.27 -11.96
C GLN A 100 -6.12 -10.03 -11.19
N GLU A 101 -4.85 -9.85 -11.59
CA GLU A 101 -3.69 -10.40 -10.89
C GLU A 101 -2.96 -9.26 -10.17
N VAL A 102 -2.87 -9.35 -8.85
CA VAL A 102 -2.37 -8.30 -7.99
C VAL A 102 -1.08 -8.76 -7.32
N LEU A 103 -0.01 -7.97 -7.47
CA LEU A 103 1.13 -7.97 -6.57
C LEU A 103 0.95 -6.85 -5.56
N PHE A 104 0.55 -7.18 -4.34
CA PHE A 104 0.36 -6.20 -3.27
C PHE A 104 1.66 -5.96 -2.51
N LEU A 105 2.01 -4.69 -2.32
CA LEU A 105 3.13 -4.22 -1.51
C LEU A 105 2.62 -3.32 -0.38
N ASP A 106 2.94 -3.70 0.85
CA ASP A 106 2.68 -2.89 2.03
C ASP A 106 3.78 -1.84 2.23
N ALA A 107 3.43 -0.55 2.23
CA ALA A 107 4.37 0.54 2.48
C ALA A 107 4.30 1.08 3.92
N ASP A 108 3.70 0.35 4.86
CA ASP A 108 3.74 0.69 6.28
C ASP A 108 4.98 0.11 6.98
N PRO A 109 5.99 0.92 7.33
CA PRO A 109 6.90 0.54 8.39
C PRO A 109 6.18 0.68 9.75
N TRP A 110 6.06 -0.42 10.49
CA TRP A 110 5.67 -0.34 11.90
C TRP A 110 6.82 0.27 12.70
N PHE A 111 6.84 1.59 12.85
CA PHE A 111 7.74 2.28 13.79
C PHE A 111 7.04 2.43 15.15
N GLY A 112 6.87 1.31 15.86
CA GLY A 112 6.38 1.28 17.24
C GLY A 112 7.53 1.09 18.23
N TYR A 113 7.88 2.15 18.95
CA TYR A 113 8.58 2.19 20.27
C TYR A 113 9.89 1.42 20.52
N LEU A 114 10.51 0.77 19.53
CA LEU A 114 11.86 0.20 19.66
C LEU A 114 12.78 0.80 18.60
N ALA A 115 13.10 2.09 18.76
CA ALA A 115 14.01 2.88 17.92
C ALA A 115 15.47 2.41 17.90
N GLY A 116 15.76 1.15 18.23
CA GLY A 116 17.13 0.60 18.30
C GLY A 116 17.30 -0.85 17.86
N LEU A 117 16.23 -1.60 17.54
CA LEU A 117 16.35 -3.05 17.26
C LEU A 117 15.98 -3.46 15.83
N LEU A 118 15.22 -2.63 15.11
CA LEU A 118 14.76 -2.91 13.75
C LEU A 118 15.54 -2.04 12.77
N VAL A 119 16.63 -2.57 12.21
CA VAL A 119 17.23 -2.00 11.00
C VAL A 119 16.36 -2.47 9.83
N PRO A 120 15.83 -1.55 9.00
CA PRO A 120 15.03 -1.95 7.86
C PRO A 120 15.92 -2.76 6.90
N THR A 121 15.39 -3.83 6.30
CA THR A 121 16.02 -4.55 5.18
C THR A 121 16.04 -3.73 3.89
N ILE A 122 16.12 -2.41 4.01
CA ILE A 122 16.09 -1.47 2.90
C ILE A 122 17.38 -1.67 2.11
N SER A 123 17.24 -1.80 0.80
CA SER A 123 18.38 -1.93 -0.10
C SER A 123 19.24 -0.66 -0.01
N PRO A 124 20.58 -0.74 -0.09
CA PRO A 124 21.44 0.45 -0.23
C PRO A 124 20.98 1.38 -1.37
N LEU A 125 20.43 0.81 -2.45
CA LEU A 125 19.85 1.54 -3.59
C LEU A 125 18.73 2.52 -3.19
N PHE A 126 18.01 2.25 -2.08
CA PHE A 126 17.00 3.18 -1.58
C PHE A 126 17.61 4.53 -1.22
N TYR A 127 18.79 4.53 -0.58
CA TYR A 127 19.45 5.75 -0.13
C TYR A 127 19.94 6.59 -1.31
N ASP A 128 20.42 5.93 -2.37
CA ASP A 128 20.80 6.59 -3.62
C ASP A 128 19.58 7.24 -4.31
N ILE A 129 18.45 6.52 -4.36
CA ILE A 129 17.22 7.01 -5.00
C ILE A 129 16.53 8.11 -4.18
N ALA A 130 16.55 7.98 -2.86
CA ALA A 130 15.91 8.93 -1.94
C ALA A 130 16.80 10.14 -1.62
N GLU A 131 18.02 10.21 -2.17
CA GLU A 131 19.04 11.23 -1.87
C GLU A 131 19.28 11.37 -0.35
N ALA A 132 19.28 10.24 0.36
CA ALA A 132 19.35 10.17 1.81
C ALA A 132 20.66 9.51 2.29
N GLN A 133 21.17 9.90 3.45
CA GLN A 133 22.37 9.28 4.01
C GLN A 133 22.05 7.91 4.64
N MET A 134 22.76 6.87 4.22
CA MET A 134 22.64 5.54 4.82
C MET A 134 23.13 5.55 6.29
N PRO A 135 22.34 5.03 7.24
CA PRO A 135 22.74 4.98 8.65
C PRO A 135 23.88 3.96 8.86
N ASN A 136 24.85 4.34 9.71
CA ASN A 136 26.01 3.52 10.12
C ASN A 136 25.64 2.40 11.13
N ILE A 137 24.53 1.70 10.91
CA ILE A 137 24.08 0.63 11.81
C ILE A 137 24.45 -0.72 11.18
N ALA A 138 25.14 -1.56 11.95
CA ALA A 138 25.59 -2.87 11.49
C ALA A 138 24.41 -3.72 10.97
N LEU A 139 24.53 -4.22 9.75
CA LEU A 139 23.62 -5.10 8.99
C LEU A 139 23.24 -6.44 9.68
N LYS A 140 23.54 -6.61 10.98
CA LYS A 140 23.45 -7.88 11.71
C LYS A 140 22.03 -8.25 12.15
N SER A 141 21.08 -7.31 12.20
CA SER A 141 19.67 -7.62 12.43
C SER A 141 18.83 -7.13 11.25
N ARG A 142 18.36 -8.08 10.45
CA ARG A 142 17.43 -7.85 9.34
C ARG A 142 16.04 -8.22 9.81
N ALA A 143 15.19 -7.24 10.06
CA ALA A 143 13.77 -7.48 10.29
C ALA A 143 12.99 -6.89 9.12
N SER A 144 12.34 -7.75 8.34
CA SER A 144 11.37 -7.34 7.32
C SER A 144 9.99 -7.43 7.95
N VAL A 145 9.30 -6.29 8.04
CA VAL A 145 7.87 -6.23 8.40
C VAL A 145 7.04 -5.91 7.14
N SER A 146 7.61 -6.07 5.96
CA SER A 146 6.93 -5.73 4.70
C SER A 146 6.06 -6.90 4.23
N GLY A 147 4.75 -6.69 4.21
CA GLY A 147 3.80 -7.63 3.62
C GLY A 147 3.89 -7.60 2.09
N LEU A 148 4.25 -8.74 1.50
CA LEU A 148 4.17 -9.01 0.06
C LEU A 148 3.10 -10.08 -0.16
N MET A 149 2.14 -9.81 -1.05
CA MET A 149 1.10 -10.80 -1.37
C MET A 149 0.86 -10.85 -2.87
N LEU A 150 0.80 -12.06 -3.44
CA LEU A 150 0.34 -12.29 -4.81
C LEU A 150 -1.09 -12.82 -4.75
N HIS A 151 -2.01 -12.21 -5.50
CA HIS A 151 -3.42 -12.56 -5.46
C HIS A 151 -4.07 -12.55 -6.85
N SER A 152 -4.70 -13.66 -7.22
CA SER A 152 -5.53 -13.79 -8.43
C SER A 152 -7.01 -13.67 -8.06
N LYS A 153 -7.67 -12.57 -8.43
CA LYS A 153 -9.11 -12.37 -8.16
C LYS A 153 -9.98 -13.39 -8.89
N ALA A 154 -9.54 -13.86 -10.06
CA ALA A 154 -10.25 -14.86 -10.84
C ALA A 154 -10.25 -16.24 -10.17
N LYS A 155 -9.15 -16.61 -9.51
CA LYS A 155 -9.01 -17.93 -8.84
C LYS A 155 -9.47 -17.94 -7.38
N HIS A 156 -9.43 -16.79 -6.71
CA HIS A 156 -9.63 -16.68 -5.26
C HIS A 156 -10.86 -15.85 -4.86
N VAL A 157 -11.84 -15.72 -5.76
CA VAL A 157 -13.04 -14.89 -5.54
C VAL A 157 -13.78 -15.26 -4.25
N ASP A 158 -13.84 -16.54 -3.90
CA ASP A 158 -14.52 -17.05 -2.71
C ASP A 158 -13.61 -17.14 -1.47
N SER A 159 -12.32 -16.82 -1.62
CA SER A 159 -11.32 -16.95 -0.55
C SER A 159 -11.10 -15.66 0.25
N VAL A 160 -11.80 -14.57 -0.09
CA VAL A 160 -11.64 -13.28 0.58
C VAL A 160 -12.53 -13.21 1.81
N TYR A 161 -11.92 -13.44 2.96
CA TYR A 161 -12.49 -13.15 4.27
C TYR A 161 -11.90 -11.84 4.81
N TYR A 162 -12.75 -10.89 5.17
CA TYR A 162 -12.32 -9.63 5.77
C TYR A 162 -13.10 -9.39 7.07
N ASN A 163 -12.36 -9.23 8.18
CA ASN A 163 -12.97 -8.92 9.47
C ASN A 163 -13.35 -7.43 9.52
N SER A 164 -14.57 -7.12 9.09
CA SER A 164 -15.16 -5.79 9.15
C SER A 164 -15.47 -5.32 10.58
N TYR A 165 -15.62 -6.23 11.54
CA TYR A 165 -15.95 -5.93 12.94
C TYR A 165 -14.74 -5.42 13.74
N GLY A 166 -13.53 -5.53 13.19
CA GLY A 166 -12.31 -4.98 13.80
C GLY A 166 -11.72 -5.83 14.92
N PRO A 167 -10.62 -5.36 15.54
CA PRO A 167 -9.77 -6.16 16.42
C PRO A 167 -10.44 -6.58 17.74
N LYS A 168 -11.51 -5.88 18.16
CA LYS A 168 -12.27 -6.23 19.38
C LYS A 168 -13.01 -7.56 19.27
N TYR A 169 -13.39 -7.96 18.06
CA TYR A 169 -14.15 -9.19 17.82
C TYR A 169 -13.26 -10.28 17.24
N TYR A 170 -12.31 -9.91 16.38
CA TYR A 170 -11.27 -10.82 15.90
C TYR A 170 -9.94 -10.08 15.65
N TYR A 171 -8.94 -10.34 16.48
CA TYR A 171 -7.57 -10.74 16.11
C TYR A 171 -6.75 -10.98 17.41
N GLN A 172 -6.36 -12.23 17.66
CA GLN A 172 -5.05 -12.55 18.22
C GLN A 172 -4.63 -13.93 17.69
N LEU A 173 -3.55 -13.97 16.92
CA LEU A 173 -2.89 -15.21 16.54
C LEU A 173 -1.39 -15.01 16.81
N TYR A 174 -0.92 -15.72 17.84
CA TYR A 174 0.26 -15.54 18.67
C TYR A 174 0.15 -14.47 19.77
N SER A 175 0.18 -14.97 21.01
CA SER A 175 0.42 -14.24 22.27
C SER A 175 1.90 -13.99 22.48
#